data_AF-A0AAE9JRG0-F1
#
_entry.id   AF-A0AAE9JRG0-F1
#
_cell.length_a   1.000
_cell.length_b   1.000
_cell.length_c   1.000
_cell.angle_alpha   90.00
_cell.angle_beta   90.00
_cell.angle_gamma   90.00
#
_symmetry.space_group_name_H-M   'P 1'
#
loop_
_entity.id
_entity.type
_entity.pdbx_description
1 polymer ?
#
loop_
_entity_poly.entity_id
_entity_poly.type
_entity_poly.pdbx_seq_one_letter_code
_entity_poly.pdbx_strand_id
1 'polypeptide(L)'
;MNSFCGNGIVEDGEECDNGVETDEQEVSCCDKFCRLSVGAKCSPLNHICCTPTCQFHNSSHVCLPGDPLLCKADALCNGLTGECPPAPPVADQQECLEGGECFNGVCLPFCEKKSIGQKSCICENLEISCRRCCRDQNGTCSPVPGPVYLRDGIRCSKGTCRDRKCVNEAVDNVRNYFLAPFQSTGGLLVFLKTHVVLIAIITISMIFAAAYSIVKCNEHNISKLSEEDRAVPLRKVHVSAEVFNPGYHE
;
A
#
# COMPACT_ATOMS: atom_id res chain seq x y z
N MET A 1 -17.72 10.91 -34.28
CA MET A 1 -18.51 11.05 -33.04
C MET A 1 -19.81 11.77 -33.39
N ASN A 2 -20.90 11.54 -32.66
CA ASN A 2 -22.12 12.34 -32.79
C ASN A 2 -22.01 13.48 -31.77
N SER A 3 -22.02 14.74 -32.23
CA SER A 3 -22.12 15.94 -31.38
C SER A 3 -23.51 16.00 -30.74
N PHE A 4 -23.61 16.40 -29.48
CA PHE A 4 -24.87 16.57 -28.76
C PHE A 4 -24.93 17.93 -28.05
N CYS A 5 -25.72 18.83 -28.62
CA CYS A 5 -26.00 20.13 -28.05
C CYS A 5 -26.88 20.01 -26.79
N GLY A 6 -26.39 20.55 -25.67
CA GLY A 6 -27.09 20.61 -24.38
C GLY A 6 -26.46 19.75 -23.28
N ASN A 7 -25.25 19.24 -23.46
CA ASN A 7 -24.49 18.54 -22.42
C ASN A 7 -23.47 19.44 -21.69
N GLY A 8 -23.29 20.69 -22.15
CA GLY A 8 -22.39 21.67 -21.56
C GLY A 8 -20.93 21.56 -22.03
N ILE A 9 -20.66 20.73 -23.04
CA ILE A 9 -19.33 20.47 -23.59
C ILE A 9 -19.36 20.84 -25.07
N VAL A 10 -18.45 21.72 -25.51
CA VAL A 10 -18.38 22.10 -26.92
C VAL A 10 -17.80 20.95 -27.73
N GLU A 11 -18.60 20.44 -28.67
CA GLU A 11 -18.23 19.34 -29.58
C GLU A 11 -18.14 19.80 -31.06
N ASP A 12 -17.76 18.89 -31.95
CA ASP A 12 -17.55 19.21 -33.38
C ASP A 12 -18.83 19.75 -34.05
N GLY A 13 -18.81 21.02 -34.43
CA GLY A 13 -19.93 21.70 -35.08
C GLY A 13 -20.69 22.68 -34.18
N GLU A 14 -20.31 22.76 -32.91
CA GLU A 14 -20.85 23.68 -31.91
C GLU A 14 -19.84 24.82 -31.63
N GLU A 15 -20.34 26.01 -31.31
CA GLU A 15 -19.50 27.17 -30.93
C GLU A 15 -19.49 27.39 -29.40
N CYS A 16 -20.50 26.85 -28.72
CA CYS A 16 -20.72 26.92 -27.28
C CYS A 16 -21.79 25.89 -26.88
N ASP A 17 -21.85 25.54 -25.61
CA ASP A 17 -22.91 24.68 -25.07
C ASP A 17 -23.18 25.05 -23.60
N ASN A 18 -24.38 25.53 -23.30
CA ASN A 18 -24.75 25.96 -21.96
C ASN A 18 -25.29 24.81 -21.09
N GLY A 19 -25.42 23.60 -21.64
CA GLY A 19 -26.21 22.53 -21.06
C GLY A 19 -27.70 22.67 -21.35
N VAL A 20 -28.52 21.88 -20.66
CA VAL A 20 -29.99 21.97 -20.73
C VAL A 20 -30.43 23.29 -20.10
N GLU A 21 -31.17 24.11 -20.85
CA GLU A 21 -31.63 25.45 -20.45
C GLU A 21 -32.14 25.47 -19.00
N THR A 22 -31.50 26.26 -18.14
CA THR A 22 -32.14 26.81 -16.94
C THR A 22 -32.48 28.26 -17.24
N ASP A 23 -33.77 28.60 -17.19
CA ASP A 23 -34.41 29.89 -17.54
C ASP A 23 -33.89 31.14 -16.78
N GLU A 24 -32.72 31.11 -16.14
CA GLU A 24 -32.34 32.08 -15.10
C GLU A 24 -30.95 32.75 -15.26
N GLN A 25 -30.45 32.96 -16.48
CA GLN A 25 -29.32 33.88 -16.67
C GLN A 25 -29.50 34.88 -17.83
N GLU A 26 -29.65 36.15 -17.44
CA GLU A 26 -30.03 37.34 -18.21
C GLU A 26 -29.15 37.74 -19.41
N VAL A 27 -28.09 37.00 -19.76
CA VAL A 27 -27.34 37.20 -21.01
C VAL A 27 -26.79 35.87 -21.50
N SER A 28 -27.61 35.08 -22.20
CA SER A 28 -27.12 33.83 -22.77
C SER A 28 -26.20 34.12 -23.97
N CYS A 29 -24.89 33.94 -23.76
CA CYS A 29 -23.88 34.07 -24.80
C CYS A 29 -23.97 32.98 -25.87
N CYS A 30 -24.72 31.92 -25.59
CA CYS A 30 -24.99 30.81 -26.50
C CYS A 30 -26.50 30.65 -26.72
N ASP A 31 -26.90 30.27 -27.92
CA ASP A 31 -28.29 29.93 -28.23
C ASP A 31 -28.58 28.44 -27.99
N LYS A 32 -29.86 28.07 -28.08
CA LYS A 32 -30.34 26.69 -27.95
C LYS A 32 -29.88 25.74 -29.06
N PHE A 33 -29.19 26.26 -30.08
CA PHE A 33 -28.63 25.50 -31.19
C PHE A 33 -27.09 25.39 -31.06
N CYS A 34 -26.55 25.70 -29.88
CA CYS A 34 -25.12 25.63 -29.58
C CYS A 34 -24.27 26.55 -30.48
N ARG A 35 -24.81 27.74 -30.79
CA ARG A 35 -24.13 28.81 -31.52
C ARG A 35 -24.00 30.05 -30.66
N LEU A 36 -22.95 30.82 -30.91
CA LEU A 36 -22.75 32.08 -30.20
C LEU A 36 -23.85 33.08 -30.59
N SER A 37 -24.42 33.74 -29.59
CA SER A 37 -25.38 34.82 -29.78
C SER A 37 -24.77 35.98 -30.58
N VAL A 38 -25.60 36.77 -31.26
CA VAL A 38 -25.14 37.89 -32.10
C VAL A 38 -24.29 38.87 -31.27
N GLY A 39 -23.02 39.04 -31.66
CA GLY A 39 -22.06 39.93 -30.98
C GLY A 39 -21.28 39.28 -29.83
N ALA A 40 -21.61 38.05 -29.44
CA ALA A 40 -20.82 37.26 -28.51
C ALA A 40 -19.54 36.76 -29.18
N LYS A 41 -18.43 36.80 -28.45
CA LYS A 41 -17.14 36.23 -28.87
C LYS A 41 -16.82 34.92 -28.15
N CYS A 42 -17.50 34.65 -27.05
CA CYS A 42 -17.29 33.50 -26.19
C CYS A 42 -18.51 33.25 -25.30
N SER A 43 -18.55 32.07 -24.68
CA SER A 43 -19.50 31.69 -23.63
C SER A 43 -18.77 31.45 -22.30
N PRO A 44 -19.15 32.11 -21.19
CA PRO A 44 -18.54 31.95 -19.85
C PRO A 44 -18.56 30.53 -19.30
N LEU A 45 -19.55 29.71 -19.69
CA LEU A 45 -19.66 28.33 -19.24
C LEU A 45 -18.62 27.41 -19.91
N ASN A 46 -18.21 27.74 -21.12
CA ASN A 46 -17.25 26.93 -21.89
C ASN A 46 -15.84 27.53 -21.90
N HIS A 47 -15.72 28.83 -21.66
CA HIS A 47 -14.49 29.59 -21.80
C HIS A 47 -14.16 30.34 -20.51
N ILE A 48 -13.10 29.90 -19.84
CA ILE A 48 -12.64 30.50 -18.58
C ILE A 48 -12.17 31.96 -18.72
N CYS A 49 -11.72 32.37 -19.92
CA CYS A 49 -11.33 33.75 -20.24
C CYS A 49 -12.48 34.59 -20.82
N CYS A 50 -13.73 34.24 -20.54
CA CYS A 50 -14.90 34.98 -21.02
C CYS A 50 -15.61 35.76 -19.92
N THR A 51 -15.91 37.03 -20.19
CA THR A 51 -16.67 37.89 -19.29
C THR A 51 -18.16 37.53 -19.31
N PRO A 52 -18.93 37.89 -18.28
CA PRO A 52 -20.40 37.75 -18.29
C PRO A 52 -21.11 38.51 -19.44
N THR A 53 -20.40 39.41 -20.11
CA THR A 53 -20.88 40.17 -21.28
C THR A 53 -20.47 39.54 -22.63
N CYS A 54 -20.07 38.27 -22.61
CA CYS A 54 -19.70 37.48 -23.80
C CYS A 54 -18.49 38.04 -24.57
N GLN A 55 -17.57 38.72 -23.89
CA GLN A 55 -16.33 39.24 -24.45
C GLN A 55 -15.12 38.58 -23.79
N PHE A 56 -13.97 38.61 -24.45
CA PHE A 56 -12.75 38.09 -23.83
C PHE A 56 -12.28 39.01 -22.69
N HIS A 57 -11.84 38.38 -21.61
CA HIS A 57 -11.09 39.06 -20.57
C HIS A 57 -9.79 39.66 -21.13
N ASN A 58 -9.35 40.80 -20.59
CA ASN A 58 -8.09 41.42 -20.97
C ASN A 58 -6.87 40.59 -20.56
N SER A 59 -5.68 41.02 -21.00
CA SER A 59 -4.43 40.31 -20.73
C SER A 59 -3.90 40.37 -19.29
N SER A 60 -4.68 40.92 -18.36
CA SER A 60 -4.35 40.99 -16.93
C SER A 60 -5.22 40.11 -16.05
N HIS A 61 -6.24 39.44 -16.62
CA HIS A 61 -7.10 38.55 -15.88
C HIS A 61 -6.41 37.20 -15.65
N VAL A 62 -6.30 36.78 -14.38
CA VAL A 62 -5.76 35.47 -13.99
C VAL A 62 -6.84 34.42 -14.21
N CYS A 63 -6.64 33.53 -15.18
CA CYS A 63 -7.56 32.42 -15.47
C CYS A 63 -7.17 31.14 -14.73
N LEU A 64 -5.88 30.95 -14.44
CA LEU A 64 -5.42 29.82 -13.62
C LEU A 64 -4.40 30.33 -12.59
N PRO A 65 -4.69 30.21 -11.29
CA PRO A 65 -3.70 30.49 -10.24
C PRO A 65 -2.48 29.59 -10.39
N GLY A 66 -1.30 30.18 -10.28
CA GLY A 66 -0.04 29.44 -10.30
C GLY A 66 0.18 28.64 -9.02
N ASP A 67 1.10 27.68 -9.11
CA ASP A 67 1.64 26.95 -7.97
C ASP A 67 3.18 27.04 -8.00
N PRO A 68 3.78 27.89 -7.15
CA PRO A 68 5.23 28.02 -7.08
C PRO A 68 5.96 26.72 -6.71
N LEU A 69 5.33 25.81 -5.95
CA LEU A 69 5.92 24.51 -5.62
C LEU A 69 6.03 23.60 -6.85
N LEU A 70 5.19 23.81 -7.85
CA LEU A 70 5.22 23.14 -9.15
C LEU A 70 5.93 23.96 -10.24
N CYS A 71 6.57 25.07 -9.85
CA CYS A 71 7.25 25.99 -10.76
C CYS A 71 6.33 26.62 -11.83
N LYS A 72 5.05 26.81 -11.50
CA LYS A 72 4.05 27.45 -12.38
C LYS A 72 3.64 28.80 -11.81
N ALA A 73 3.80 29.87 -12.58
CA ALA A 73 3.26 31.18 -12.26
C ALA A 73 1.79 31.28 -12.70
N ASP A 74 1.14 32.40 -12.36
CA ASP A 74 -0.25 32.65 -12.77
C ASP A 74 -0.39 32.65 -14.30
N ALA A 75 -1.37 31.92 -14.81
CA ALA A 75 -1.75 32.00 -16.21
C ALA A 75 -2.75 33.14 -16.40
N LEU A 76 -2.45 34.00 -17.35
CA LEU A 76 -3.24 35.18 -17.68
C LEU A 76 -3.95 34.95 -19.01
N CYS A 77 -5.18 35.44 -19.16
CA CYS A 77 -5.83 35.48 -20.46
C CYS A 77 -4.99 36.26 -21.47
N ASN A 78 -5.15 35.99 -22.76
CA ASN A 78 -4.40 36.71 -23.81
C ASN A 78 -5.17 37.91 -24.40
N GLY A 79 -6.46 38.07 -24.07
CA GLY A 79 -7.33 39.10 -24.67
C GLY A 79 -7.89 38.76 -26.05
N LEU A 80 -7.56 37.60 -26.60
CA LEU A 80 -7.85 37.21 -27.99
C LEU A 80 -8.70 35.94 -28.09
N THR A 81 -8.64 35.07 -27.08
CA THR A 81 -9.32 33.77 -27.04
C THR A 81 -9.99 33.52 -25.70
N GLY A 82 -10.95 32.60 -25.68
CA GLY A 82 -11.65 32.16 -24.47
C GLY A 82 -10.89 31.10 -23.66
N GLU A 83 -9.86 30.51 -24.27
CA GLU A 83 -8.95 29.56 -23.64
C GLU A 83 -7.93 30.25 -22.72
N CYS A 84 -7.59 29.59 -21.61
CA CYS A 84 -6.49 30.00 -20.75
C CYS A 84 -5.18 29.43 -21.31
N PRO A 85 -4.17 30.27 -21.63
CA PRO A 85 -2.89 29.76 -22.10
C PRO A 85 -2.16 28.97 -21.00
N PRO A 86 -1.16 28.16 -21.36
CA PRO A 86 -0.35 27.45 -20.37
C PRO A 86 0.32 28.40 -19.37
N ALA A 87 0.32 28.02 -18.10
CA ALA A 87 0.98 28.76 -17.04
C ALA A 87 2.48 28.97 -17.35
N PRO A 88 2.97 30.22 -17.33
CA PRO A 88 4.39 30.49 -17.53
C PRO A 88 5.22 29.93 -16.37
N PRO A 89 6.53 29.71 -16.58
CA PRO A 89 7.42 29.29 -15.51
C PRO A 89 7.56 30.40 -14.45
N VAL A 90 7.69 30.02 -13.18
CA VAL A 90 8.22 30.94 -12.16
C VAL A 90 9.70 31.23 -12.43
N ALA A 91 10.25 32.22 -11.71
CA ALA A 91 11.66 32.55 -11.81
C ALA A 91 12.55 31.32 -11.48
N ASP A 92 13.61 31.14 -12.27
CA ASP A 92 14.64 30.15 -11.97
C ASP A 92 15.23 30.38 -10.58
N GLN A 93 15.73 29.31 -9.97
CA GLN A 93 16.33 29.30 -8.62
C GLN A 93 15.34 29.44 -7.46
N GLN A 94 14.04 29.58 -7.74
CA GLN A 94 13.02 29.54 -6.70
C GLN A 94 12.91 28.14 -6.09
N GLU A 95 12.80 28.06 -4.75
CA GLU A 95 12.63 26.79 -4.05
C GLU A 95 11.27 26.16 -4.36
N CYS A 96 11.28 24.86 -4.68
CA CYS A 96 10.08 24.08 -5.00
C CYS A 96 9.99 22.83 -4.10
N LEU A 97 9.14 21.87 -4.47
CA LEU A 97 8.90 20.65 -3.68
C LEU A 97 10.19 20.00 -3.14
N GLU A 98 10.14 19.59 -1.87
CA GLU A 98 11.21 18.85 -1.17
C GLU A 98 12.58 19.56 -1.12
N GLY A 99 12.54 20.89 -1.14
CA GLY A 99 13.74 21.72 -1.16
C GLY A 99 14.44 21.66 -2.52
N GLY A 100 13.71 21.33 -3.59
CA GLY A 100 14.18 21.41 -4.96
C GLY A 100 14.40 22.85 -5.44
N GLU A 101 14.61 23.02 -6.74
CA GLU A 101 14.81 24.32 -7.35
C GLU A 101 14.15 24.39 -8.73
N CYS A 102 13.40 25.46 -9.00
CA CYS A 102 12.78 25.68 -10.29
C CYS A 102 13.82 26.01 -11.37
N PHE A 103 13.72 25.34 -12.50
CA PHE A 103 14.47 25.66 -13.69
C PHE A 103 13.60 25.47 -14.93
N ASN A 104 13.39 26.54 -15.70
CA ASN A 104 12.56 26.55 -16.91
C ASN A 104 11.16 25.92 -16.70
N GLY A 105 10.53 26.22 -15.56
CA GLY A 105 9.19 25.74 -15.21
C GLY A 105 9.11 24.27 -14.78
N VAL A 106 10.25 23.64 -14.48
CA VAL A 106 10.37 22.29 -13.95
C VAL A 106 11.04 22.34 -12.57
N CYS A 107 10.45 21.66 -11.59
CA CYS A 107 11.06 21.52 -10.27
C CYS A 107 12.18 20.46 -10.32
N LEU A 108 13.43 20.90 -10.27
CA LEU A 108 14.58 20.01 -10.14
C LEU A 108 14.68 19.49 -8.70
N PRO A 109 14.85 18.17 -8.49
CA PRO A 109 15.08 17.61 -7.17
C PRO A 109 16.31 18.23 -6.49
N PHE A 110 16.35 18.21 -5.16
CA PHE A 110 17.43 18.82 -4.39
C PHE A 110 18.84 18.46 -4.87
N CYS A 111 19.13 17.20 -5.19
CA CYS A 111 20.47 16.80 -5.64
C CYS A 111 20.81 17.33 -7.03
N GLU A 112 19.80 17.53 -7.87
CA GLU A 112 19.90 17.90 -9.29
C GLU A 112 19.91 19.42 -9.51
N LYS A 113 19.85 20.21 -8.43
CA LYS A 113 20.09 21.65 -8.45
C LYS A 113 21.36 21.97 -9.22
N LYS A 114 21.36 23.07 -9.98
CA LYS A 114 22.56 23.52 -10.72
C LYS A 114 23.79 23.72 -9.83
N SER A 115 23.58 24.09 -8.57
CA SER A 115 24.64 24.28 -7.57
C SER A 115 25.23 22.96 -7.03
N ILE A 116 24.49 21.85 -7.09
CA ILE A 116 24.91 20.54 -6.56
C ILE A 116 25.36 19.61 -7.70
N GLY A 117 24.58 19.54 -8.79
CA GLY A 117 24.94 18.78 -9.99
C GLY A 117 25.07 17.27 -9.78
N GLN A 118 24.33 16.70 -8.80
CA GLN A 118 24.31 15.27 -8.47
C GLN A 118 22.95 14.66 -8.79
N LYS A 119 22.82 13.33 -8.68
CA LYS A 119 21.53 12.65 -8.88
C LYS A 119 20.94 12.16 -7.56
N SER A 120 19.62 12.15 -7.46
CA SER A 120 18.92 11.58 -6.29
C SER A 120 19.19 10.06 -6.18
N CYS A 121 19.42 9.55 -4.97
CA CYS A 121 19.65 8.12 -4.73
C CYS A 121 19.15 7.66 -3.35
N ILE A 122 19.07 6.35 -3.13
CA ILE A 122 18.72 5.74 -1.86
C ILE A 122 20.01 5.21 -1.21
N CYS A 123 20.29 5.62 0.02
CA CYS A 123 21.40 5.05 0.79
C CYS A 123 21.08 3.61 1.22
N GLU A 124 22.06 2.71 1.10
CA GLU A 124 21.89 1.27 1.33
C GLU A 124 21.71 0.91 2.82
N ASN A 125 22.40 1.62 3.72
CA ASN A 125 22.29 1.37 5.15
C ASN A 125 20.92 1.85 5.69
N LEU A 126 20.20 0.94 6.37
CA LEU A 126 18.85 1.16 6.90
C LEU A 126 18.72 2.40 7.80
N GLU A 127 19.76 2.77 8.54
CA GLU A 127 19.74 3.94 9.45
C GLU A 127 19.77 5.28 8.71
N ILE A 128 20.39 5.30 7.52
CA ILE A 128 20.52 6.49 6.67
C ILE A 128 19.65 6.41 5.41
N SER A 129 18.96 5.29 5.19
CA SER A 129 18.13 5.05 4.00
C SER A 129 16.96 6.04 3.87
N CYS A 130 16.51 6.60 5.00
CA CYS A 130 15.49 7.65 5.06
C CYS A 130 16.06 9.07 5.17
N ARG A 131 17.37 9.23 4.99
CA ARG A 131 17.98 10.54 4.79
C ARG A 131 17.99 10.89 3.30
N ARG A 132 18.07 12.18 3.01
CA ARG A 132 18.29 12.67 1.65
C ARG A 132 19.69 12.25 1.20
N CYS A 133 19.81 11.44 0.15
CA CYS A 133 21.08 10.99 -0.39
C CYS A 133 21.26 11.43 -1.85
N CYS A 134 22.48 11.84 -2.17
CA CYS A 134 22.87 12.25 -3.51
C CYS A 134 24.02 11.38 -4.02
N ARG A 135 23.99 11.12 -5.34
CA ARG A 135 24.97 10.30 -6.06
C ARG A 135 25.90 11.20 -6.86
N ASP A 136 27.19 11.08 -6.60
CA ASP A 136 28.24 11.78 -7.32
C ASP A 136 28.47 11.21 -8.74
N GLN A 137 29.37 11.82 -9.51
CA GLN A 137 29.72 11.34 -10.85
C GLN A 137 30.45 9.99 -10.83
N ASN A 138 31.08 9.62 -9.70
CA ASN A 138 31.73 8.31 -9.51
C ASN A 138 30.71 7.19 -9.20
N GLY A 139 29.44 7.53 -8.99
CA GLY A 139 28.37 6.58 -8.67
C GLY A 139 28.16 6.33 -7.17
N THR A 140 28.93 7.00 -6.30
CA THR A 140 28.85 6.85 -4.84
C THR A 140 27.63 7.60 -4.31
N CYS A 141 26.72 6.89 -3.64
CA CYS A 141 25.55 7.46 -2.99
C CYS A 141 25.86 7.79 -1.53
N SER A 142 25.77 9.06 -1.15
CA SER A 142 26.08 9.53 0.21
C SER A 142 24.99 10.46 0.76
N PRO A 143 24.74 10.47 2.07
CA PRO A 143 23.77 11.36 2.68
C PRO A 143 24.25 12.82 2.62
N VAL A 144 23.31 13.73 2.41
CA VAL A 144 23.57 15.18 2.46
C VAL A 144 23.96 15.58 3.89
N PRO A 145 24.91 16.53 4.08
CA PRO A 145 25.27 17.03 5.40
C PRO A 145 24.07 17.57 6.18
N GLY A 146 23.97 17.22 7.46
CA GLY A 146 22.90 17.66 8.36
C GLY A 146 21.75 16.66 8.54
N PRO A 147 20.77 16.95 9.43
CA PRO A 147 19.65 16.07 9.75
C PRO A 147 18.49 16.21 8.74
N VAL A 148 18.77 16.03 7.44
CA VAL A 148 17.76 16.15 6.39
C VAL A 148 17.14 14.79 6.09
N TYR A 149 15.88 14.63 6.49
CA TYR A 149 15.11 13.38 6.33
C TYR A 149 14.09 13.48 5.20
N LEU A 150 13.80 12.32 4.60
CA LEU A 150 12.72 12.12 3.65
C LEU A 150 11.37 12.14 4.38
N ARG A 151 10.29 12.49 3.66
CA ARG A 151 8.93 12.41 4.21
C ARG A 151 8.48 10.97 4.38
N ASP A 152 7.52 10.76 5.27
CA ASP A 152 6.89 9.46 5.43
C ASP A 152 6.18 9.02 4.14
N GLY A 153 6.25 7.73 3.82
CA GLY A 153 5.73 7.18 2.58
C GLY A 153 6.76 7.05 1.44
N ILE A 154 7.94 7.67 1.55
CA ILE A 154 9.00 7.54 0.54
C ILE A 154 9.69 6.17 0.63
N ARG A 155 9.98 5.57 -0.53
CA ARG A 155 10.71 4.29 -0.64
C ARG A 155 12.12 4.40 -0.07
N CYS A 156 12.50 3.42 0.75
CA CYS A 156 13.87 3.22 1.24
C CYS A 156 14.38 1.84 0.82
N SER A 157 15.62 1.50 1.18
CA SER A 157 16.33 0.29 0.73
C SER A 157 15.54 -1.03 0.87
N LYS A 158 14.70 -1.19 1.91
CA LYS A 158 13.92 -2.42 2.15
C LYS A 158 12.41 -2.20 2.37
N GLY A 159 11.91 -0.98 2.21
CA GLY A 159 10.51 -0.68 2.44
C GLY A 159 10.19 0.80 2.27
N THR A 160 9.57 1.38 3.29
CA THR A 160 9.06 2.76 3.26
C THR A 160 9.52 3.51 4.51
N CYS A 161 9.76 4.81 4.39
CA CYS A 161 10.12 5.65 5.52
C CYS A 161 8.90 5.96 6.40
N ARG A 162 9.08 5.77 7.71
CA ARG A 162 8.13 6.17 8.76
C ARG A 162 8.89 6.65 9.99
N ASP A 163 8.57 7.83 10.50
CA ASP A 163 9.24 8.42 11.66
C ASP A 163 10.78 8.44 11.52
N ARG A 164 11.28 8.76 10.31
CA ARG A 164 12.71 8.80 9.94
C ARG A 164 13.41 7.44 9.89
N LYS A 165 12.70 6.33 10.04
CA LYS A 165 13.24 4.96 9.98
C LYS A 165 12.69 4.23 8.75
N CYS A 166 13.53 3.39 8.16
CA CYS A 166 13.12 2.51 7.07
C CYS A 166 12.40 1.28 7.65
N VAL A 167 11.09 1.15 7.38
CA VAL A 167 10.25 0.04 7.85
C VAL A 167 9.81 -0.83 6.68
N ASN A 168 9.77 -2.15 6.88
CA ASN A 168 9.40 -3.10 5.83
C ASN A 168 7.91 -3.44 5.94
N GLU A 169 7.11 -3.09 4.93
CA GLU A 169 5.65 -3.33 4.91
C GLU A 169 5.29 -4.84 4.95
N ALA A 170 6.13 -5.73 4.40
CA ALA A 170 5.83 -7.16 4.28
C ALA A 170 6.14 -7.98 5.55
N VAL A 171 7.06 -7.52 6.41
CA VAL A 171 7.52 -8.31 7.57
C VAL A 171 6.70 -8.01 8.83
N ASP A 172 6.16 -6.80 8.94
CA ASP A 172 5.41 -6.41 10.15
C ASP A 172 4.04 -7.08 10.24
N ASN A 173 3.41 -7.51 9.14
CA ASN A 173 2.12 -8.20 9.21
C ASN A 173 2.27 -9.60 9.83
N VAL A 174 3.25 -10.38 9.35
CA VAL A 174 3.53 -11.72 9.86
C VAL A 174 4.13 -11.64 11.26
N ARG A 175 5.07 -10.71 11.50
CA ARG A 175 5.66 -10.51 12.83
C ARG A 175 4.64 -10.01 13.86
N ASN A 176 3.77 -9.05 13.53
CA ASN A 176 2.75 -8.60 14.46
C ASN A 176 1.65 -9.63 14.67
N TYR A 177 1.28 -10.41 13.66
CA TYR A 177 0.26 -11.44 13.82
C TYR A 177 0.76 -12.62 14.65
N PHE A 178 1.97 -13.12 14.37
CA PHE A 178 2.50 -14.32 15.03
C PHE A 178 3.33 -14.05 16.28
N LEU A 179 4.13 -12.98 16.33
CA LEU A 179 5.13 -12.78 17.37
C LEU A 179 4.75 -11.73 18.43
N ALA A 180 3.94 -10.72 18.08
CA ALA A 180 3.52 -9.70 19.05
C ALA A 180 2.75 -10.23 20.28
N PRO A 181 1.89 -11.28 20.19
CA PRO A 181 1.18 -11.81 21.35
C PRO A 181 2.11 -12.43 22.41
N PHE A 182 3.25 -12.97 22.00
CA PHE A 182 4.20 -13.68 22.88
C PHE A 182 5.22 -12.75 23.55
N GLN A 183 5.33 -11.50 23.10
CA GLN A 183 6.34 -10.56 23.57
C GLN A 183 5.82 -9.63 24.69
N SER A 184 4.50 -9.61 24.94
CA SER A 184 3.86 -8.75 25.95
C SER A 184 3.21 -9.56 27.06
N THR A 185 3.47 -9.18 28.32
CA THR A 185 2.98 -9.83 29.55
C THR A 185 1.45 -9.90 29.64
N GLY A 186 0.71 -9.09 28.86
CA GLY A 186 -0.75 -9.13 28.75
C GLY A 186 -1.30 -9.77 27.46
N GLY A 187 -0.47 -9.95 26.43
CA GLY A 187 -0.89 -10.50 25.12
C GLY A 187 -1.22 -11.98 25.17
N LEU A 188 -0.48 -12.73 25.98
CA LEU A 188 -0.71 -14.16 26.22
C LEU A 188 -2.12 -14.43 26.78
N LEU A 189 -2.60 -13.61 27.72
CA LEU A 189 -3.92 -13.75 28.33
C LEU A 189 -5.06 -13.47 27.34
N VAL A 190 -4.88 -12.50 26.45
CA VAL A 190 -5.86 -12.19 25.39
C VAL A 190 -5.91 -13.31 24.36
N PHE A 191 -4.75 -13.84 23.94
CA PHE A 191 -4.68 -14.97 23.03
C PHE A 191 -5.32 -16.25 23.62
N LEU A 192 -5.01 -16.56 24.88
CA LEU A 192 -5.61 -17.68 25.61
C LEU A 192 -7.12 -17.51 25.75
N LYS A 193 -7.61 -16.31 26.04
CA LYS A 193 -9.05 -16.03 26.16
C LYS A 193 -9.79 -16.21 24.83
N THR A 194 -9.22 -15.75 23.71
CA THR A 194 -9.83 -15.84 22.39
C THR A 194 -9.86 -17.27 21.85
N HIS A 195 -8.86 -18.10 22.20
CA HIS A 195 -8.74 -19.47 21.70
C HIS A 195 -9.03 -20.56 22.74
N VAL A 196 -9.62 -20.20 23.89
CA VAL A 196 -9.91 -21.13 25.00
C VAL A 196 -10.77 -22.32 24.58
N VAL A 197 -11.75 -22.09 23.69
CA VAL A 197 -12.66 -23.14 23.22
C VAL A 197 -11.93 -24.16 22.35
N LEU A 198 -11.07 -23.71 21.45
CA LEU A 198 -10.27 -24.58 20.58
C LEU A 198 -9.27 -25.41 21.40
N ILE A 199 -8.61 -24.77 22.36
CA ILE A 199 -7.68 -25.44 23.27
C ILE A 199 -8.43 -26.51 24.09
N ALA A 200 -9.63 -26.21 24.59
CA ALA A 200 -10.44 -27.17 25.35
C ALA A 200 -10.86 -28.38 24.49
N ILE A 201 -11.23 -28.18 23.22
CA ILE A 201 -11.60 -29.28 22.32
C ILE A 201 -10.39 -30.19 22.08
N ILE A 202 -9.20 -29.62 21.87
CA ILE A 202 -7.97 -30.39 21.66
C ILE A 202 -7.60 -31.18 22.92
N THR A 203 -7.64 -30.56 24.09
CA THR A 203 -7.28 -31.24 25.35
C THR A 203 -8.27 -32.37 25.66
N ILE A 204 -9.57 -32.13 25.48
CA ILE A 204 -10.60 -33.15 25.66
C ILE A 204 -10.40 -34.31 24.69
N SER A 205 -10.11 -34.02 23.41
CA SER A 205 -9.85 -35.06 22.40
C SER A 205 -8.62 -35.90 22.74
N MET A 206 -7.55 -35.27 23.23
CA MET A 206 -6.34 -35.97 23.69
C MET A 206 -6.62 -36.86 24.91
N ILE A 207 -7.43 -36.38 25.87
CA ILE A 207 -7.84 -37.15 27.03
C ILE A 207 -8.68 -38.36 26.62
N PHE A 208 -9.64 -38.18 25.70
CA PHE A 208 -10.43 -39.30 25.18
C PHE A 208 -9.59 -40.31 24.39
N ALA A 209 -8.64 -39.84 23.58
CA ALA A 209 -7.71 -40.72 22.86
C ALA A 209 -6.82 -41.52 23.83
N ALA A 210 -6.33 -40.88 24.90
CA ALA A 210 -5.55 -41.55 25.94
C ALA A 210 -6.39 -42.58 26.71
N ALA A 211 -7.60 -42.21 27.14
CA ALA A 211 -8.52 -43.10 27.83
C ALA A 211 -8.91 -44.30 26.95
N TYR A 212 -9.22 -44.07 25.67
CA TYR A 212 -9.50 -45.13 24.71
C TYR A 212 -8.31 -46.07 24.53
N SER A 213 -7.09 -45.51 24.45
CA SER A 213 -5.86 -46.31 24.34
C SER A 213 -5.63 -47.19 25.57
N ILE A 214 -5.90 -46.67 26.77
CA ILE A 214 -5.79 -47.42 28.03
C ILE A 214 -6.83 -48.54 28.10
N VAL A 215 -8.09 -48.26 27.78
CA VAL A 215 -9.17 -49.27 27.79
C VAL A 215 -8.89 -50.39 26.79
N LYS A 216 -8.50 -50.03 25.56
CA LYS A 216 -8.14 -51.01 24.52
C LYS A 216 -6.93 -51.85 24.92
N CYS A 217 -5.93 -51.25 25.59
CA CYS A 217 -4.78 -51.98 26.10
C CYS A 217 -5.18 -52.98 27.20
N ASN A 218 -6.11 -52.59 28.07
CA ASN A 218 -6.64 -53.47 29.12
C ASN A 218 -7.48 -54.62 28.54
N GLU A 219 -8.34 -54.36 27.57
CA GLU A 219 -9.14 -55.39 26.89
C GLU A 219 -8.24 -56.40 26.17
N HIS A 220 -7.19 -55.91 25.49
CA HIS A 220 -6.17 -56.78 24.89
C HIS A 220 -5.45 -57.65 25.94
N ASN A 221 -5.08 -57.08 27.09
CA ASN A 221 -4.48 -57.85 28.18
C ASN A 221 -5.43 -58.92 28.76
N ILE A 222 -6.72 -58.62 28.90
CA ILE A 222 -7.75 -59.58 29.36
C ILE A 222 -7.96 -60.69 28.33
N SER A 223 -8.00 -60.38 27.03
CA SER A 223 -8.14 -61.38 25.97
C SER A 223 -6.97 -62.38 25.99
N LYS A 224 -5.75 -61.89 26.25
CA LYS A 224 -4.53 -62.71 26.34
C LYS A 224 -4.56 -63.65 27.55
N LEU A 225 -5.04 -63.19 28.70
CA LEU A 225 -5.26 -64.03 29.90
C LEU A 225 -6.26 -65.17 29.62
N SER A 226 -7.31 -64.90 28.84
CA SER A 226 -8.31 -65.92 28.48
C SER A 226 -7.81 -66.98 27.49
N GLU A 227 -6.83 -66.64 26.64
CA GLU A 227 -6.18 -67.59 25.73
C GLU A 227 -5.16 -68.47 26.46
N GLU A 228 -4.43 -67.91 27.43
CA GLU A 228 -3.43 -68.65 28.22
C GLU A 228 -4.08 -69.71 29.14
N ASP A 229 -5.24 -69.39 29.74
CA ASP A 229 -6.03 -70.37 30.53
C ASP A 229 -6.60 -71.53 29.68
N ARG A 230 -6.80 -71.34 28.38
CA ARG A 230 -7.26 -72.41 27.46
C ARG A 230 -6.13 -73.33 26.98
N ALA A 231 -4.87 -72.95 27.16
CA ALA A 231 -3.73 -73.63 26.56
C ALA A 231 -3.06 -74.70 27.45
N VAL A 232 -3.64 -75.06 28.61
CA VAL A 232 -3.07 -76.10 29.48
C VAL A 232 -3.38 -77.51 28.94
N PRO A 233 -2.38 -78.33 28.53
CA PRO A 233 -2.62 -79.66 27.99
C PRO A 233 -2.70 -80.75 29.08
N LEU A 234 -3.67 -81.65 28.97
CA LEU A 234 -3.84 -82.85 29.80
C LEU A 234 -2.64 -83.81 29.69
N ARG A 235 -1.99 -84.11 30.82
CA ARG A 235 -0.79 -84.97 30.94
C ARG A 235 -1.16 -86.46 30.87
N LYS A 236 -0.79 -87.17 29.79
CA LYS A 236 -0.74 -88.65 29.77
C LYS A 236 0.60 -89.11 30.34
N VAL A 237 0.55 -89.96 31.36
CA VAL A 237 1.72 -90.56 32.02
C VAL A 237 1.93 -91.97 31.47
N HIS A 238 3.10 -92.23 30.87
CA HIS A 238 3.62 -93.57 30.60
C HIS A 238 5.01 -93.65 31.22
N VAL A 239 5.23 -94.61 32.11
CA VAL A 239 6.54 -94.87 32.75
C VAL A 239 6.84 -96.36 32.62
N SER A 240 8.00 -96.69 32.05
CA SER A 240 8.67 -97.97 32.25
C SER A 240 10.16 -97.77 32.48
N ALA A 241 10.54 -98.12 33.71
CA ALA A 241 11.78 -98.69 34.25
C ALA A 241 13.16 -98.43 33.61
N GLU A 242 13.95 -97.61 34.33
CA GLU A 242 15.05 -98.00 35.24
C GLU A 242 16.48 -98.33 34.73
N VAL A 243 17.43 -97.97 35.63
CA VAL A 243 18.83 -98.40 35.81
C VAL A 243 19.89 -97.62 35.01
N PHE A 244 21.02 -97.11 35.52
CA PHE A 244 21.59 -96.81 36.86
C PHE A 244 22.97 -96.15 36.61
N ASN A 245 23.19 -94.95 37.19
CA ASN A 245 24.39 -94.44 37.92
C ASN A 245 25.85 -94.70 37.43
N PRO A 246 26.89 -94.12 38.05
CA PRO A 246 27.11 -92.76 38.62
C PRO A 246 28.46 -92.12 38.16
N GLY A 247 28.61 -90.81 38.41
CA GLY A 247 29.71 -90.37 39.28
C GLY A 247 30.82 -89.45 38.74
N TYR A 248 31.27 -88.59 39.68
CA TYR A 248 32.49 -87.77 39.80
C TYR A 248 32.39 -86.30 39.33
N HIS A 249 32.33 -85.32 40.26
CA HIS A 249 33.37 -84.79 41.20
C HIS A 249 34.43 -83.95 40.44
N GLU A 250 34.87 -82.77 40.88
CA GLU A 250 34.96 -82.15 42.21
C GLU A 250 34.57 -80.65 42.18
#